data_AF-A0A7X9J5J2-F1
#
_entry.id   AF-A0A7X9J5J2-F1
#
_cell.length_a   1.000
_cell.length_b   1.000
_cell.length_c   1.000
_cell.angle_alpha   90.00
_cell.angle_beta   90.00
_cell.angle_gamma   90.00
#
_symmetry.space_group_name_H-M   'P 1'
#
loop_
_entity.id
_entity.type
_entity.pdbx_description
1 polymer ?
#
loop_
_entity_poly.entity_id
_entity_poly.type
_entity_poly.pdbx_seq_one_letter_code
_entity_poly.pdbx_strand_id
1 'polypeptide(L)'
;MKIFLFRLPIFISCCFILCACNPEQSPVLTREVTPDILPNEAITAVPSQTAFSESSPHQHFQTNSGLTVDQYQLKEIPAVDPLLFEPILGSQDEILSIHAAEKEELFVDNSFFENSLPGKKAFLNGKELVAQEIISNTPSGTNQTISIDLSLDKKSIYTIDGGDVSPTNSLQGLWTYDGHWMLEIAYVTKTVNSQENDASFNVTGQIVQDGELLNEKLGYQEAFNAQIINGKPFYFFKKDGEIGISYGNQTTLLGYDEVPHYKCCNAAEMNPRSAQTMVSFFAEKKGTWYYVEIGAFK
;
A
#
# COMPACT_ATOMS: atom_id res chain seq x y z
N MET A 1 30.49 -10.82 94.97
CA MET A 1 31.12 -9.56 94.49
C MET A 1 30.29 -9.12 93.29
N LYS A 2 29.23 -8.30 93.46
CA LYS A 2 29.23 -6.81 93.39
C LYS A 2 29.89 -6.32 92.07
N ILE A 3 29.33 -5.45 91.23
CA ILE A 3 28.17 -4.53 91.27
C ILE A 3 27.91 -4.06 89.82
N PHE A 4 26.64 -3.68 89.56
CA PHE A 4 26.08 -2.85 88.48
C PHE A 4 27.02 -1.85 87.77
N LEU A 5 26.69 -1.55 86.50
CA LEU A 5 26.37 -0.17 86.10
C LEU A 5 25.55 -0.11 84.80
N PHE A 6 24.27 0.22 85.00
CA PHE A 6 23.35 0.87 84.08
C PHE A 6 23.92 2.24 83.65
N ARG A 7 23.81 2.62 82.36
CA ARG A 7 23.62 4.02 81.94
C ARG A 7 22.81 4.13 80.63
N LEU A 8 21.69 4.85 80.77
CA LEU A 8 20.86 5.49 79.75
C LEU A 8 21.69 6.54 78.96
N PRO A 9 21.28 6.93 77.74
CA PRO A 9 20.66 8.26 77.63
C PRO A 9 19.47 8.30 76.63
N ILE A 10 18.34 8.87 77.07
CA ILE A 10 17.85 10.21 76.72
C ILE A 10 17.13 10.24 75.35
N PHE A 11 15.80 10.18 75.44
CA PHE A 11 14.87 10.69 74.44
C PHE A 11 15.09 12.20 74.28
N ILE A 12 15.58 12.64 73.12
CA ILE A 12 15.38 14.01 72.64
C ILE A 12 14.35 13.95 71.53
N SER A 13 13.15 14.38 71.90
CA SER A 13 12.10 14.81 71.00
C SER A 13 12.63 16.00 70.20
N CYS A 14 13.03 15.75 68.95
CA CYS A 14 13.22 16.80 67.96
C CYS A 14 11.98 16.82 67.07
N CYS A 15 11.15 17.82 67.34
CA CYS A 15 10.02 18.24 66.53
C CYS A 15 10.55 18.68 65.16
N PHE A 16 10.53 17.79 64.17
CA PHE A 16 10.76 18.18 62.77
C PHE A 16 9.42 18.54 62.15
N ILE A 17 9.25 19.86 62.04
CA ILE A 17 8.20 20.53 61.28
C ILE A 17 8.23 20.00 59.85
N LEU A 18 7.12 19.40 59.42
CA LEU A 18 6.84 19.08 58.03
C LEU A 18 6.71 20.40 57.25
N CYS A 19 7.82 20.89 56.69
CA CYS A 19 7.78 21.84 55.59
C CYS A 19 7.41 21.08 54.33
N ALA A 20 6.14 21.15 53.94
CA ALA A 20 5.69 20.81 52.61
C ALA A 20 6.32 21.78 51.60
N CYS A 21 7.40 21.38 50.95
CA CYS A 21 7.84 22.02 49.71
C CYS A 21 6.99 21.46 48.57
N ASN A 22 5.93 22.19 48.25
CA ASN A 22 5.18 22.02 47.01
C ASN A 22 6.08 22.51 45.86
N PRO A 23 6.36 21.73 44.81
CA PRO A 23 6.96 22.29 43.61
C PRO A 23 5.95 23.23 42.95
N GLU A 24 6.31 24.51 42.83
CA GLU A 24 5.56 25.51 42.08
C GLU A 24 5.38 25.00 40.63
N GLN A 25 4.16 24.59 40.30
CA GLN A 25 3.74 24.46 38.91
C GLN A 25 3.67 25.88 38.34
N SER A 26 4.59 26.20 37.45
CA SER A 26 4.45 27.34 36.56
C SER A 26 3.14 27.20 35.78
N PRO A 27 2.33 28.26 35.60
CA PRO A 27 1.14 28.18 34.79
C PRO A 27 1.55 27.85 33.35
N VAL A 28 1.20 26.66 32.88
CA VAL A 28 1.26 26.32 31.47
C VAL A 28 0.18 27.16 30.80
N LEU A 29 0.60 28.19 30.06
CA LEU A 29 -0.25 28.82 29.07
C LEU A 29 -0.50 27.78 27.96
N THR A 30 -1.61 27.05 28.07
CA THR A 30 -2.18 26.28 26.97
C THR A 30 -2.68 27.29 25.94
N ARG A 31 -1.79 27.63 24.99
CA ARG A 31 -2.24 28.20 23.73
C ARG A 31 -2.80 27.04 22.92
N GLU A 32 -4.12 26.94 22.91
CA GLU A 32 -4.87 26.09 21.99
C GLU A 32 -4.47 26.52 20.57
N VAL A 33 -3.59 25.76 19.93
CA VAL A 33 -3.37 25.87 18.50
C VAL A 33 -4.46 25.00 17.89
N THR A 34 -5.58 25.63 17.57
CA THR A 34 -6.55 25.06 16.64
C THR A 34 -5.79 24.87 15.33
N PRO A 35 -5.58 23.64 14.83
CA PRO A 35 -5.19 23.50 13.44
C PRO A 35 -6.36 24.04 12.62
N ASP A 36 -6.08 24.93 11.68
CA ASP A 36 -7.03 25.31 10.64
C ASP A 36 -7.32 24.02 9.84
N ILE A 37 -8.39 23.33 10.23
CA ILE A 37 -8.96 22.23 9.48
C ILE A 37 -9.61 22.88 8.26
N LEU A 38 -8.86 22.95 7.16
CA LEU A 38 -9.48 23.02 5.84
C LEU A 38 -10.44 21.83 5.73
N PRO A 39 -11.69 22.03 5.29
CA PRO A 39 -12.68 20.98 5.28
C PRO A 39 -12.17 19.82 4.43
N ASN A 40 -12.03 18.67 5.09
CA ASN A 40 -11.77 17.37 4.50
C ASN A 40 -12.88 17.12 3.48
N GLU A 41 -12.58 17.23 2.18
CA GLU A 41 -13.52 16.82 1.14
C GLU A 41 -13.79 15.34 1.34
N ALA A 42 -15.01 15.03 1.78
CA ALA A 42 -15.47 13.66 1.91
C ALA A 42 -15.32 12.97 0.54
N ILE A 43 -14.52 11.90 0.50
CA ILE A 43 -14.40 11.01 -0.66
C ILE A 43 -15.70 10.22 -0.75
N THR A 44 -16.76 10.86 -1.26
CA THR A 44 -17.99 10.19 -1.64
C THR A 44 -17.72 9.43 -2.93
N ALA A 45 -17.76 8.09 -2.86
CA ALA A 45 -17.85 7.26 -4.06
C ALA A 45 -19.10 7.68 -4.83
N VAL A 46 -18.92 8.33 -5.98
CA VAL A 46 -20.00 8.63 -6.91
C VAL A 46 -20.14 7.41 -7.81
N PRO A 47 -21.26 6.68 -7.76
CA PRO A 47 -21.53 5.65 -8.75
C PRO A 47 -21.48 6.32 -10.12
N SER A 48 -20.64 5.82 -11.03
CA SER A 48 -20.71 6.25 -12.42
C SER A 48 -22.06 5.80 -12.97
N GLN A 49 -23.03 6.72 -13.03
CA GLN A 49 -24.26 6.54 -13.79
C GLN A 49 -23.98 6.79 -15.27
N THR A 50 -23.06 6.00 -15.83
CA THR A 50 -23.15 5.61 -17.22
C THR A 50 -23.29 4.10 -17.16
N ALA A 51 -24.52 3.62 -17.24
CA ALA A 51 -24.80 2.19 -17.19
C ALA A 51 -23.91 1.48 -18.21
N PHE A 52 -22.98 0.65 -17.72
CA PHE A 52 -22.15 -0.22 -18.55
C PHE A 52 -23.09 -1.03 -19.45
N SER A 53 -23.07 -0.74 -20.73
CA SER A 53 -23.76 -1.57 -21.73
C SER A 53 -22.93 -2.84 -21.88
N GLU A 54 -23.29 -3.89 -21.12
CA GLU A 54 -22.69 -5.24 -21.19
C GLU A 54 -22.77 -5.87 -22.61
N SER A 55 -23.31 -5.19 -23.63
CA SER A 55 -23.53 -5.78 -24.96
C SER A 55 -22.38 -5.64 -25.96
N SER A 56 -21.35 -4.83 -25.70
CA SER A 56 -20.22 -4.66 -26.64
C SER A 56 -18.96 -5.41 -26.18
N PRO A 57 -18.35 -6.27 -27.03
CA PRO A 57 -17.08 -6.94 -26.75
C PRO A 57 -15.88 -5.97 -26.62
N HIS A 58 -16.03 -4.72 -27.05
CA HIS A 58 -15.09 -3.64 -26.79
C HIS A 58 -15.85 -2.47 -26.18
N GLN A 59 -15.37 -1.94 -25.06
CA GLN A 59 -15.94 -0.73 -24.46
C GLN A 59 -14.86 0.33 -24.30
N HIS A 60 -15.20 1.54 -24.71
CA HIS A 60 -14.40 2.75 -24.56
C HIS A 60 -15.23 3.75 -23.78
N PHE A 61 -14.73 4.21 -22.64
CA PHE A 61 -15.42 5.19 -21.81
C PHE A 61 -14.44 6.03 -20.98
N GLN A 62 -14.94 7.11 -20.39
CA GLN A 62 -14.17 7.92 -19.46
C GLN A 62 -14.70 7.74 -18.03
N THR A 63 -13.79 7.70 -17.07
CA THR A 63 -14.13 7.74 -15.66
C THR A 63 -14.52 9.16 -15.26
N ASN A 64 -15.19 9.29 -14.11
CA ASN A 64 -15.51 10.61 -13.54
C ASN A 64 -14.25 11.42 -13.19
N SER A 65 -13.10 10.76 -13.03
CA SER A 65 -11.79 11.36 -12.77
C SER A 65 -11.01 11.72 -14.03
N GLY A 66 -11.60 11.49 -15.22
CA GLY A 66 -11.06 11.89 -16.52
C GLY A 66 -10.06 10.90 -17.13
N LEU A 67 -9.94 9.67 -16.61
CA LEU A 67 -9.17 8.61 -17.27
C LEU A 67 -9.99 7.98 -18.37
N THR A 68 -9.34 7.68 -19.49
CA THR A 68 -9.92 6.86 -20.54
C THR A 68 -9.70 5.40 -20.20
N VAL A 69 -10.73 4.58 -20.42
CA VAL A 69 -10.69 3.12 -20.24
C VAL A 69 -11.06 2.47 -21.56
N ASP A 70 -10.16 1.65 -22.07
CA ASP A 70 -10.38 0.73 -23.18
C ASP A 70 -10.39 -0.69 -22.62
N GLN A 71 -11.50 -1.42 -22.75
CA GLN A 71 -11.58 -2.82 -22.36
C GLN A 71 -12.00 -3.73 -23.51
N TYR A 72 -11.26 -4.81 -23.68
CA TYR A 72 -11.42 -5.77 -24.76
C TYR A 72 -11.74 -7.13 -24.18
N GLN A 73 -12.95 -7.61 -24.45
CA GLN A 73 -13.38 -8.95 -24.05
C GLN A 73 -12.52 -10.00 -24.76
N LEU A 74 -12.05 -10.98 -24.00
CA LEU A 74 -11.24 -12.09 -24.46
C LEU A 74 -12.12 -13.35 -24.62
N LYS A 75 -11.69 -14.27 -25.49
CA LYS A 75 -12.38 -15.56 -25.68
C LYS A 75 -12.24 -16.46 -24.46
N GLU A 76 -11.10 -16.40 -23.79
CA GLU A 76 -10.75 -17.17 -22.61
C GLU A 76 -9.64 -16.47 -21.80
N ILE A 77 -9.23 -17.08 -20.70
CA ILE A 77 -8.09 -16.62 -19.90
C ILE A 77 -6.80 -16.58 -20.75
N PRO A 78 -5.94 -15.56 -20.61
CA PRO A 78 -4.67 -15.51 -21.33
C PRO A 78 -3.76 -16.71 -21.02
N ALA A 79 -2.99 -17.14 -22.02
CA ALA A 79 -1.88 -18.05 -21.82
C ALA A 79 -0.69 -17.29 -21.24
N VAL A 80 0.01 -17.91 -20.28
CA VAL A 80 1.26 -17.40 -19.72
C VAL A 80 2.40 -18.28 -20.21
N ASP A 81 3.40 -17.68 -20.85
CA ASP A 81 4.57 -18.34 -21.47
C ASP A 81 4.30 -19.06 -22.83
N PRO A 82 4.33 -18.31 -23.96
CA PRO A 82 4.41 -16.85 -24.06
C PRO A 82 3.08 -16.20 -23.68
N LEU A 83 3.11 -14.90 -23.32
CA LEU A 83 1.88 -14.14 -23.08
C LEU A 83 1.07 -14.00 -24.37
N LEU A 84 -0.04 -14.71 -24.45
CA LEU A 84 -0.97 -14.69 -25.58
C LEU A 84 -2.40 -14.53 -25.09
N PHE A 85 -3.15 -13.63 -25.71
CA PHE A 85 -4.58 -13.45 -25.48
C PHE A 85 -5.33 -13.27 -26.79
N GLU A 86 -6.56 -13.80 -26.85
CA GLU A 86 -7.41 -13.71 -28.03
C GLU A 86 -8.61 -12.81 -27.76
N PRO A 87 -8.61 -11.56 -28.25
CA PRO A 87 -9.79 -10.70 -28.21
C PRO A 87 -10.95 -11.28 -29.03
N ILE A 88 -12.18 -10.96 -28.63
CA ILE A 88 -13.37 -11.22 -29.46
C ILE A 88 -13.39 -10.29 -30.69
N LEU A 89 -12.89 -9.06 -30.53
CA LEU A 89 -12.82 -8.05 -31.59
C LEU A 89 -11.38 -7.57 -31.79
N GLY A 90 -10.90 -7.64 -33.03
CA GLY A 90 -9.52 -7.31 -33.39
C GLY A 90 -8.53 -8.42 -33.07
N SER A 91 -7.24 -8.13 -33.23
CA SER A 91 -6.12 -8.98 -32.86
C SER A 91 -5.33 -8.41 -31.68
N GLN A 92 -4.57 -9.26 -30.99
CA GLN A 92 -3.66 -8.83 -29.93
C GLN A 92 -2.69 -7.74 -30.43
N ASP A 93 -2.08 -7.93 -31.60
CA ASP A 93 -1.13 -6.95 -32.16
C ASP A 93 -1.78 -5.60 -32.46
N GLU A 94 -2.98 -5.60 -33.04
CA GLU A 94 -3.73 -4.36 -33.30
C GLU A 94 -4.02 -3.62 -32.00
N ILE A 95 -4.54 -4.30 -30.97
CA ILE A 95 -4.84 -3.68 -29.68
C ILE A 95 -3.57 -3.16 -29.01
N LEU A 96 -2.51 -3.98 -28.97
CA LEU A 96 -1.26 -3.59 -28.33
C LEU A 96 -0.63 -2.37 -29.00
N SER A 97 -0.87 -2.17 -30.31
CA SER A 97 -0.36 -1.03 -31.08
C SER A 97 -1.04 0.31 -30.79
N ILE A 98 -2.26 0.31 -30.22
CA ILE A 98 -3.06 1.54 -30.03
C ILE A 98 -2.32 2.56 -29.15
N HIS A 99 -1.86 2.12 -27.99
CA HIS A 99 -1.14 2.95 -26.99
C HIS A 99 0.31 2.46 -26.81
N ALA A 100 0.95 2.01 -27.89
CA ALA A 100 2.30 1.45 -27.82
C ALA A 100 3.34 2.46 -27.33
N ALA A 101 3.19 3.74 -27.71
CA ALA A 101 4.10 4.80 -27.27
C ALA A 101 3.99 5.04 -25.76
N GLU A 102 2.78 5.08 -25.22
CA GLU A 102 2.50 5.28 -23.80
C GLU A 102 3.02 4.10 -22.96
N LYS A 103 2.89 2.85 -23.45
CA LYS A 103 3.44 1.66 -22.78
C LYS A 103 4.97 1.69 -22.66
N GLU A 104 5.66 2.36 -23.58
CA GLU A 104 7.11 2.51 -23.56
C GLU A 104 7.58 3.67 -22.65
N GLU A 105 6.67 4.56 -22.21
CA GLU A 105 6.96 5.62 -21.22
C GLU A 105 7.07 5.03 -19.80
N LEU A 106 8.12 4.25 -19.53
CA LEU A 106 8.33 3.59 -18.24
C LEU A 106 8.83 4.53 -17.15
N PHE A 107 8.56 4.19 -15.89
CA PHE A 107 9.17 4.84 -14.73
C PHE A 107 10.66 4.49 -14.65
N VAL A 108 11.46 5.41 -14.11
CA VAL A 108 12.84 5.08 -13.71
C VAL A 108 12.78 4.05 -12.60
N ASP A 109 13.47 2.92 -12.76
CA ASP A 109 13.55 1.91 -11.71
C ASP A 109 14.17 2.52 -10.46
N ASN A 110 13.39 2.51 -9.39
CA ASN A 110 13.74 3.07 -8.11
C ASN A 110 14.08 2.00 -7.07
N SER A 111 14.18 0.75 -7.51
CA SER A 111 14.46 -0.41 -6.67
C SER A 111 15.97 -0.55 -6.46
N PHE A 112 16.35 -1.04 -5.29
CA PHE A 112 17.72 -1.42 -4.97
C PHE A 112 17.71 -2.59 -3.99
N PHE A 113 18.89 -3.13 -3.69
CA PHE A 113 19.06 -4.14 -2.66
C PHE A 113 20.10 -3.67 -1.65
N GLU A 114 19.76 -3.75 -0.36
CA GLU A 114 20.68 -3.55 0.74
C GLU A 114 20.71 -4.82 1.59
N ASN A 115 21.90 -5.39 1.77
CA ASN A 115 22.07 -6.69 2.45
C ASN A 115 21.18 -7.82 1.88
N SER A 116 21.01 -7.82 0.55
CA SER A 116 20.12 -8.74 -0.20
C SER A 116 18.63 -8.56 0.07
N LEU A 117 18.22 -7.48 0.75
CA LEU A 117 16.82 -7.16 1.01
C LEU A 117 16.34 -6.05 0.05
N PRO A 118 15.13 -6.19 -0.52
CA PRO A 118 14.52 -5.17 -1.37
C PRO A 118 14.42 -3.81 -0.67
N GLY A 119 14.77 -2.77 -1.41
CA GLY A 119 14.57 -1.37 -1.03
C GLY A 119 14.05 -0.55 -2.21
N LYS A 120 13.40 0.57 -1.91
CA LYS A 120 12.93 1.55 -2.90
C LYS A 120 13.28 2.96 -2.48
N LYS A 121 13.59 3.81 -3.47
CA LYS A 121 14.00 5.19 -3.25
C LYS A 121 13.04 6.17 -3.95
N ALA A 122 12.78 7.29 -3.31
CA ALA A 122 12.07 8.42 -3.90
C ALA A 122 12.63 9.73 -3.33
N PHE A 123 12.08 10.87 -3.76
CA PHE A 123 12.45 12.17 -3.23
C PHE A 123 11.20 12.94 -2.79
N LEU A 124 11.16 13.29 -1.50
CA LEU A 124 10.08 14.08 -0.92
C LEU A 124 10.61 15.48 -0.60
N ASN A 125 10.12 16.50 -1.32
CA ASN A 125 10.54 17.91 -1.13
C ASN A 125 12.08 18.08 -1.18
N GLY A 126 12.73 17.38 -2.10
CA GLY A 126 14.19 17.41 -2.30
C GLY A 126 15.01 16.57 -1.31
N LYS A 127 14.36 15.86 -0.39
CA LYS A 127 15.00 14.96 0.58
C LYS A 127 14.87 13.51 0.16
N GLU A 128 15.86 12.70 0.50
CA GLU A 128 15.85 11.29 0.14
C GLU A 128 14.84 10.54 1.01
N LEU A 129 13.91 9.83 0.36
CA LEU A 129 12.94 8.96 0.98
C LEU A 129 13.30 7.51 0.62
N VAL A 130 13.46 6.65 1.61
CA VAL A 130 13.88 5.25 1.41
C VAL A 130 12.95 4.32 2.16
N ALA A 131 12.34 3.37 1.44
CA ALA A 131 11.66 2.22 2.03
C ALA A 131 12.58 1.01 1.95
N GLN A 132 12.74 0.28 3.05
CA GLN A 132 13.64 -0.87 3.12
C GLN A 132 12.96 -2.02 3.85
N GLU A 133 13.00 -3.22 3.26
CA GLU A 133 12.61 -4.44 3.98
C GLU A 133 13.63 -4.77 5.07
N ILE A 134 13.13 -5.19 6.22
CA ILE A 134 13.89 -5.66 7.37
C ILE A 134 13.31 -7.01 7.78
N ILE A 135 14.15 -8.05 7.77
CA ILE A 135 13.80 -9.35 8.33
C ILE A 135 14.02 -9.32 9.85
N SER A 136 13.00 -9.74 10.59
CA SER A 136 13.10 -9.98 12.03
C SER A 136 12.76 -11.44 12.36
N ASN A 137 13.39 -11.98 13.39
CA ASN A 137 12.99 -13.26 13.95
C ASN A 137 11.83 -13.04 14.94
N THR A 138 10.84 -13.91 14.92
CA THR A 138 9.81 -13.91 15.98
C THR A 138 10.45 -14.19 17.34
N PRO A 139 9.83 -13.79 18.47
CA PRO A 139 10.38 -14.03 19.80
C PRO A 139 10.69 -15.51 20.12
N SER A 140 10.00 -16.44 19.44
CA SER A 140 10.25 -17.88 19.55
C SER A 140 11.45 -18.37 18.72
N GLY A 141 12.03 -17.52 17.87
CA GLY A 141 13.16 -17.83 16.98
C GLY A 141 12.84 -18.79 15.83
N THR A 142 11.58 -19.20 15.68
CA THR A 142 11.14 -20.24 14.75
C THR A 142 10.57 -19.70 13.44
N ASN A 143 10.10 -18.45 13.40
CA ASN A 143 9.55 -17.82 12.21
C ASN A 143 10.27 -16.50 11.92
N GLN A 144 10.33 -16.12 10.65
CA GLN A 144 10.85 -14.83 10.20
C GLN A 144 9.69 -14.01 9.64
N THR A 145 9.66 -12.73 9.97
CA THR A 145 8.69 -11.76 9.46
C THR A 145 9.41 -10.61 8.76
N ILE A 146 8.73 -9.98 7.82
CA ILE A 146 9.18 -8.77 7.14
C ILE A 146 8.53 -7.57 7.82
N SER A 147 9.31 -6.52 8.03
CA SER A 147 8.82 -5.17 8.30
C SER A 147 9.40 -4.23 7.26
N ILE A 148 8.69 -3.17 6.92
CA ILE A 148 9.18 -2.12 6.03
C ILE A 148 9.45 -0.87 6.86
N ASP A 149 10.70 -0.42 6.88
CA ASP A 149 11.08 0.87 7.46
C ASP A 149 11.11 1.93 6.35
N LEU A 150 10.42 3.04 6.58
CA LEU A 150 10.45 4.22 5.73
C LEU A 150 11.25 5.32 6.43
N SER A 151 12.31 5.79 5.79
CA SER A 151 13.19 6.82 6.32
C SER A 151 13.27 8.04 5.41
N LEU A 152 13.31 9.22 6.02
CA LEU A 152 13.53 10.51 5.36
C LEU A 152 14.87 11.09 5.83
N ASP A 153 15.81 11.32 4.91
CA ASP A 153 17.20 11.69 5.22
C ASP A 153 17.82 10.77 6.31
N LYS A 154 17.64 9.45 6.16
CA LYS A 154 18.15 8.39 7.06
C LYS A 154 17.52 8.36 8.45
N LYS A 155 16.49 9.15 8.70
CA LYS A 155 15.71 9.06 9.93
C LYS A 155 14.43 8.28 9.65
N SER A 156 14.22 7.15 10.34
CA SER A 156 12.95 6.42 10.29
C SER A 156 11.79 7.36 10.66
N ILE A 157 10.78 7.40 9.80
CA ILE A 157 9.56 8.21 9.96
C ILE A 157 8.31 7.34 10.04
N TYR A 158 8.38 6.09 9.58
CA TYR A 158 7.26 5.15 9.59
C TYR A 158 7.76 3.72 9.49
N THR A 159 7.03 2.79 10.11
CA THR A 159 7.30 1.35 10.01
C THR A 159 5.97 0.61 9.89
N ILE A 160 5.91 -0.40 9.04
CA ILE A 160 4.73 -1.26 8.86
C ILE A 160 5.14 -2.73 8.77
N ASP A 161 4.26 -3.61 9.25
CA ASP A 161 4.42 -5.05 9.12
C ASP A 161 4.18 -5.49 7.66
N GLY A 162 5.13 -6.22 7.09
CA GLY A 162 5.03 -6.83 5.76
C GLY A 162 4.55 -8.28 5.78
N GLY A 163 4.39 -8.86 6.97
CA GLY A 163 3.90 -10.21 7.17
C GLY A 163 5.01 -11.28 7.15
N ASP A 164 4.66 -12.49 6.74
CA ASP A 164 5.58 -13.63 6.67
C ASP A 164 6.54 -13.55 5.47
N VAL A 165 7.77 -14.05 5.65
CA VAL A 165 8.70 -14.23 4.51
C VAL A 165 8.09 -15.19 3.48
N SER A 166 8.10 -14.79 2.20
CA SER A 166 7.55 -15.56 1.09
C SER A 166 8.32 -15.32 -0.21
N PRO A 167 8.06 -16.08 -1.30
CA PRO A 167 8.58 -15.76 -2.63
C PRO A 167 8.11 -14.42 -3.20
N THR A 168 7.01 -13.85 -2.68
CA THR A 168 6.53 -12.50 -3.01
C THR A 168 7.20 -11.51 -2.06
N ASN A 169 7.95 -10.54 -2.62
CA ASN A 169 8.50 -9.43 -1.82
C ASN A 169 7.35 -8.63 -1.20
N SER A 170 7.50 -8.17 0.04
CA SER A 170 6.46 -7.35 0.68
C SER A 170 6.49 -5.90 0.20
N LEU A 171 7.67 -5.34 -0.12
CA LEU A 171 7.81 -3.97 -0.61
C LEU A 171 7.55 -3.87 -2.12
N GLN A 172 6.40 -3.33 -2.51
CA GLN A 172 5.92 -3.31 -3.91
C GLN A 172 6.10 -1.96 -4.60
N GLY A 173 5.93 -0.84 -3.89
CA GLY A 173 5.99 0.50 -4.48
C GLY A 173 6.32 1.59 -3.48
N LEU A 174 7.06 2.62 -3.92
CA LEU A 174 7.29 3.86 -3.17
C LEU A 174 7.20 5.03 -4.15
N TRP A 175 6.27 5.95 -3.89
CA TRP A 175 5.93 7.05 -4.76
C TRP A 175 5.83 8.36 -3.98
N THR A 176 6.10 9.47 -4.67
CA THR A 176 5.96 10.82 -4.12
C THR A 176 5.22 11.70 -5.11
N TYR A 177 4.29 12.52 -4.63
CA TYR A 177 3.50 13.43 -5.46
C TYR A 177 3.02 14.61 -4.62
N ASP A 178 3.10 15.84 -5.14
CA ASP A 178 2.59 17.06 -4.47
C ASP A 178 2.90 17.17 -2.96
N GLY A 179 4.12 16.80 -2.54
CA GLY A 179 4.52 16.83 -1.13
C GLY A 179 3.99 15.69 -0.25
N HIS A 180 3.33 14.70 -0.84
CA HIS A 180 2.85 13.46 -0.22
C HIS A 180 3.71 12.27 -0.63
N TRP A 181 3.64 11.19 0.14
CA TRP A 181 4.21 9.88 -0.22
C TRP A 181 3.18 8.76 -0.14
N MET A 182 3.39 7.73 -0.96
CA MET A 182 2.58 6.52 -1.01
C MET A 182 3.47 5.29 -1.04
N LEU A 183 3.19 4.33 -0.17
CA LEU A 183 3.90 3.08 -0.01
C LEU A 183 2.94 1.92 -0.27
N GLU A 184 3.29 1.01 -1.18
CA GLU A 184 2.52 -0.20 -1.46
C GLU A 184 3.23 -1.41 -0.85
N ILE A 185 2.48 -2.18 -0.07
CA ILE A 185 2.91 -3.39 0.61
C ILE A 185 2.06 -4.57 0.15
N ALA A 186 2.69 -5.66 -0.22
CA ALA A 186 2.08 -6.98 -0.32
C ALA A 186 2.16 -7.65 1.06
N TYR A 187 1.13 -7.51 1.89
CA TYR A 187 1.09 -8.12 3.22
C TYR A 187 0.86 -9.63 3.09
N VAL A 188 1.79 -10.44 3.59
CA VAL A 188 1.74 -11.91 3.41
C VAL A 188 1.38 -12.61 4.70
N THR A 189 0.44 -13.55 4.63
CA THR A 189 0.17 -14.51 5.71
C THR A 189 0.47 -15.92 5.24
N LYS A 190 1.29 -16.65 6.01
CA LYS A 190 1.68 -18.03 5.72
C LYS A 190 0.84 -19.00 6.57
N THR A 191 0.21 -19.96 5.90
CA THR A 191 -0.43 -21.11 6.54
C THR A 191 0.40 -22.35 6.28
N VAL A 192 0.84 -23.05 7.33
CA VAL A 192 1.64 -24.28 7.20
C VAL A 192 0.77 -25.50 7.44
N ASN A 193 0.73 -26.41 6.47
CA ASN A 193 0.19 -27.75 6.65
C ASN A 193 1.32 -28.71 7.05
N SER A 194 1.49 -28.92 8.36
CA SER A 194 2.55 -29.78 8.89
C SER A 194 2.39 -31.28 8.53
N GLN A 195 1.21 -31.71 8.08
CA GLN A 195 1.00 -33.12 7.68
C GLN A 195 1.51 -33.38 6.26
N GLU A 196 1.44 -32.37 5.40
CA GLU A 196 1.82 -32.46 3.98
C GLU A 196 3.19 -31.83 3.68
N ASN A 197 3.85 -31.27 4.71
CA ASN A 197 5.06 -30.45 4.57
C ASN A 197 4.89 -29.32 3.54
N ASP A 198 3.69 -28.74 3.50
CA ASP A 198 3.31 -27.70 2.54
C ASP A 198 3.02 -26.37 3.26
N ALA A 199 3.16 -25.26 2.54
CA ALA A 199 2.83 -23.94 3.02
C ALA A 199 2.10 -23.15 1.92
N SER A 200 0.94 -22.60 2.27
CA SER A 200 0.22 -21.64 1.43
C SER A 200 0.45 -20.22 1.91
N PHE A 201 0.48 -19.29 0.96
CA PHE A 201 0.67 -17.86 1.21
C PHE A 201 -0.56 -17.11 0.69
N ASN A 202 -1.19 -16.33 1.57
CA ASN A 202 -2.20 -15.37 1.15
C ASN A 202 -1.55 -14.00 1.14
N VAL A 203 -1.64 -13.31 0.01
CA VAL A 203 -1.11 -11.97 -0.18
C VAL A 203 -2.28 -10.99 -0.20
N THR A 204 -2.16 -9.88 0.51
CA THR A 204 -3.14 -8.79 0.49
C THR A 204 -2.42 -7.46 0.29
N GLY A 205 -2.74 -6.78 -0.80
CA GLY A 205 -2.27 -5.44 -1.10
C GLY A 205 -2.74 -4.41 -0.08
N GLN A 206 -1.79 -3.63 0.40
CA GLN A 206 -1.99 -2.53 1.32
C GLN A 206 -1.32 -1.27 0.77
N ILE A 207 -2.01 -0.14 0.87
CA ILE A 207 -1.44 1.16 0.53
C ILE A 207 -1.46 2.06 1.75
N VAL A 208 -0.29 2.59 2.09
CA VAL A 208 -0.12 3.62 3.11
C VAL A 208 0.14 4.96 2.41
N GLN A 209 -0.58 5.99 2.83
CA GLN A 209 -0.35 7.36 2.39
C GLN A 209 -0.09 8.24 3.62
N ASP A 210 1.07 8.89 3.66
CA ASP A 210 1.47 9.80 4.75
C ASP A 210 1.30 9.22 6.17
N GLY A 211 1.49 7.91 6.31
CA GLY A 211 1.39 7.17 7.57
C GLY A 211 0.00 6.60 7.86
N GLU A 212 -1.00 6.87 7.02
CA GLU A 212 -2.34 6.32 7.13
C GLU A 212 -2.55 5.12 6.19
N LEU A 213 -2.98 3.99 6.75
CA LEU A 213 -3.34 2.80 5.98
C LEU A 213 -4.69 3.01 5.29
N LEU A 214 -4.68 3.16 3.96
CA LEU A 214 -5.87 3.48 3.17
C LEU A 214 -6.91 2.35 3.22
N ASN A 215 -6.47 1.10 3.35
CA ASN A 215 -7.36 -0.05 3.46
C ASN A 215 -8.34 0.12 4.64
N GLU A 216 -7.83 0.44 5.83
CA GLU A 216 -8.65 0.65 7.02
C GLU A 216 -9.46 1.94 6.92
N LYS A 217 -8.82 3.04 6.51
CA LYS A 217 -9.44 4.37 6.43
C LYS A 217 -10.65 4.40 5.48
N LEU A 218 -10.58 3.70 4.36
CA LEU A 218 -11.58 3.75 3.28
C LEU A 218 -12.44 2.47 3.22
N GLY A 219 -12.15 1.49 4.06
CA GLY A 219 -12.85 0.20 4.12
C GLY A 219 -12.60 -0.66 2.89
N TYR A 220 -11.36 -0.69 2.39
CA TYR A 220 -10.96 -1.58 1.31
C TYR A 220 -10.54 -2.93 1.86
N GLN A 221 -10.99 -3.99 1.19
CA GLN A 221 -10.48 -5.34 1.40
C GLN A 221 -9.01 -5.43 0.97
N GLU A 222 -8.65 -4.69 -0.09
CA GLU A 222 -7.32 -4.67 -0.68
C GLU A 222 -7.08 -3.36 -1.45
N ALA A 223 -5.83 -2.92 -1.54
CA ALA A 223 -5.41 -1.83 -2.42
C ALA A 223 -4.02 -2.13 -3.01
N PHE A 224 -3.84 -1.99 -4.33
CA PHE A 224 -2.66 -2.50 -5.03
C PHE A 224 -2.32 -1.74 -6.33
N ASN A 225 -1.14 -2.01 -6.88
CA ASN A 225 -0.54 -1.37 -8.06
C ASN A 225 -0.57 0.16 -7.98
N ALA A 226 -0.09 0.67 -6.85
CA ALA A 226 0.07 2.09 -6.60
C ALA A 226 1.08 2.67 -7.59
N GLN A 227 0.77 3.81 -8.18
CA GLN A 227 1.65 4.54 -9.10
C GLN A 227 1.21 5.99 -9.26
N ILE A 228 1.97 6.77 -10.03
CA ILE A 228 1.62 8.16 -10.38
C ILE A 228 1.30 8.24 -11.88
N ILE A 229 0.06 8.58 -12.22
CA ILE A 229 -0.36 8.80 -13.61
C ILE A 229 -0.61 10.29 -13.82
N ASN A 230 0.15 10.91 -14.73
CA ASN A 230 0.05 12.34 -15.03
C ASN A 230 0.05 13.24 -13.76
N GLY A 231 0.99 12.97 -12.85
CA GLY A 231 1.18 13.73 -11.61
C GLY A 231 0.18 13.46 -10.48
N LYS A 232 -0.79 12.55 -10.68
CA LYS A 232 -1.80 12.20 -9.67
C LYS A 232 -1.63 10.74 -9.19
N PRO A 233 -1.95 10.44 -7.93
CA PRO A 233 -1.91 9.07 -7.44
C PRO A 233 -2.96 8.22 -8.16
N PHE A 234 -2.57 6.99 -8.50
CA PHE A 234 -3.41 5.94 -9.05
C PHE A 234 -3.19 4.66 -8.24
N TYR A 235 -4.26 3.91 -7.98
CA TYR A 235 -4.20 2.54 -7.47
C TYR A 235 -5.53 1.81 -7.70
N PHE A 236 -5.49 0.48 -7.71
CA PHE A 236 -6.69 -0.34 -7.61
C PHE A 236 -7.10 -0.52 -6.16
N PHE A 237 -8.39 -0.70 -5.92
CA PHE A 237 -8.91 -1.13 -4.63
C PHE A 237 -10.00 -2.18 -4.82
N LYS A 238 -10.15 -3.06 -3.82
CA LYS A 238 -11.28 -3.99 -3.72
C LYS A 238 -12.19 -3.58 -2.57
N LYS A 239 -13.48 -3.40 -2.84
CA LYS A 239 -14.50 -3.06 -1.85
C LYS A 239 -15.79 -3.79 -2.15
N ASP A 240 -16.39 -4.40 -1.12
CA ASP A 240 -17.64 -5.17 -1.25
C ASP A 240 -17.57 -6.27 -2.33
N GLY A 241 -16.39 -6.84 -2.55
CA GLY A 241 -16.15 -7.90 -3.53
C GLY A 241 -15.80 -7.41 -4.94
N GLU A 242 -15.96 -6.12 -5.22
CA GLU A 242 -15.70 -5.53 -6.55
C GLU A 242 -14.40 -4.72 -6.56
N ILE A 243 -13.67 -4.80 -7.67
CA ILE A 243 -12.47 -4.00 -7.93
C ILE A 243 -12.85 -2.70 -8.64
N GLY A 244 -12.28 -1.61 -8.15
CA GLY A 244 -12.32 -0.27 -8.73
C GLY A 244 -10.93 0.36 -8.75
N ILE A 245 -10.87 1.61 -9.19
CA ILE A 245 -9.66 2.43 -9.21
C ILE A 245 -9.86 3.72 -8.43
N SER A 246 -8.80 4.19 -7.80
CA SER A 246 -8.69 5.56 -7.31
C SER A 246 -7.73 6.32 -8.21
N TYR A 247 -8.12 7.51 -8.66
CA TYR A 247 -7.27 8.41 -9.42
C TYR A 247 -7.47 9.84 -8.95
N GLY A 248 -6.39 10.49 -8.49
CA GLY A 248 -6.47 11.84 -7.91
C GLY A 248 -7.47 11.93 -6.75
N ASN A 249 -7.50 10.90 -5.90
CA ASN A 249 -8.44 10.73 -4.76
C ASN A 249 -9.92 10.58 -5.14
N GLN A 250 -10.24 10.43 -6.42
CA GLN A 250 -11.59 10.11 -6.90
C GLN A 250 -11.67 8.62 -7.25
N THR A 251 -12.70 7.95 -6.73
CA THR A 251 -12.89 6.51 -6.96
C THR A 251 -13.85 6.23 -8.11
N THR A 252 -13.60 5.16 -8.86
CA THR A 252 -14.51 4.62 -9.89
C THR A 252 -14.58 3.11 -9.75
N LEU A 253 -15.78 2.58 -9.52
CA LEU A 253 -16.01 1.14 -9.55
C LEU A 253 -16.02 0.65 -11.01
N LEU A 254 -15.21 -0.36 -11.30
CA LEU A 254 -15.14 -1.02 -12.61
C LEU A 254 -15.95 -2.32 -12.61
N GLY A 255 -16.14 -2.90 -11.42
CA GLY A 255 -16.96 -4.09 -11.20
C GLY A 255 -16.28 -5.37 -11.69
N TYR A 256 -14.95 -5.42 -11.67
CA TYR A 256 -14.20 -6.66 -11.86
C TYR A 256 -14.19 -7.46 -10.56
N ASP A 257 -14.25 -8.78 -10.67
CA ASP A 257 -14.16 -9.69 -9.52
C ASP A 257 -12.68 -9.97 -9.16
N GLU A 258 -11.84 -10.01 -10.20
CA GLU A 258 -10.41 -10.28 -10.12
C GLU A 258 -9.61 -9.42 -11.11
N VAL A 259 -8.45 -8.97 -10.65
CA VAL A 259 -7.34 -8.48 -11.47
C VAL A 259 -6.13 -9.26 -10.98
N PRO A 260 -5.52 -10.17 -11.75
CA PRO A 260 -4.36 -10.92 -11.27
C PRO A 260 -3.22 -9.98 -10.90
N HIS A 261 -2.68 -10.12 -9.70
CA HIS A 261 -1.57 -9.29 -9.21
C HIS A 261 -0.71 -10.08 -8.20
N TYR A 262 0.49 -9.55 -7.92
CA TYR A 262 1.52 -10.18 -7.07
C TYR A 262 1.91 -11.62 -7.46
N LYS A 263 1.74 -12.00 -8.73
CA LYS A 263 2.19 -13.29 -9.25
C LYS A 263 3.70 -13.29 -9.45
N CYS A 264 4.33 -14.45 -9.31
CA CYS A 264 5.77 -14.65 -9.52
C CYS A 264 6.03 -15.61 -10.68
N CYS A 265 7.29 -15.66 -11.14
CA CYS A 265 7.73 -16.52 -12.24
C CYS A 265 6.95 -16.24 -13.54
N ASN A 266 6.55 -17.27 -14.29
CA ASN A 266 5.79 -17.10 -15.53
C ASN A 266 4.40 -16.48 -15.32
N ALA A 267 3.77 -16.72 -14.17
CA ALA A 267 2.47 -16.12 -13.86
C ALA A 267 2.56 -14.60 -13.67
N ALA A 268 3.76 -14.03 -13.48
CA ALA A 268 3.97 -12.58 -13.40
C ALA A 268 3.58 -11.85 -14.69
N GLU A 269 3.51 -12.55 -15.84
CA GLU A 269 3.02 -11.97 -17.11
C GLU A 269 1.60 -11.41 -17.00
N MET A 270 0.79 -11.92 -16.05
CA MET A 270 -0.59 -11.48 -15.79
C MET A 270 -0.69 -10.26 -14.86
N ASN A 271 0.41 -9.85 -14.21
CA ASN A 271 0.38 -8.70 -13.32
C ASN A 271 0.12 -7.40 -14.09
N PRO A 272 -0.47 -6.36 -13.45
CA PRO A 272 -0.64 -5.06 -14.08
C PRO A 272 0.71 -4.46 -14.48
N ARG A 273 0.76 -3.84 -15.67
CA ARG A 273 1.94 -3.17 -16.21
C ARG A 273 1.73 -1.67 -16.14
N SER A 274 2.52 -1.03 -15.29
CA SER A 274 2.52 0.41 -15.06
C SER A 274 3.37 1.15 -16.10
N ALA A 275 2.87 2.28 -16.57
CA ALA A 275 3.59 3.28 -17.36
C ALA A 275 3.24 4.69 -16.86
N GLN A 276 4.01 5.71 -17.24
CA GLN A 276 3.87 7.07 -16.71
C GLN A 276 2.48 7.70 -16.93
N THR A 277 1.80 7.29 -18.00
CA THR A 277 0.51 7.84 -18.43
C THR A 277 -0.62 6.81 -18.43
N MET A 278 -0.34 5.54 -18.14
CA MET A 278 -1.34 4.48 -18.21
C MET A 278 -0.97 3.24 -17.38
N VAL A 279 -1.96 2.36 -17.19
CA VAL A 279 -1.78 0.98 -16.74
C VAL A 279 -2.47 0.05 -17.71
N SER A 280 -1.85 -1.09 -18.01
CA SER A 280 -2.50 -2.20 -18.72
C SER A 280 -2.55 -3.45 -17.85
N PHE A 281 -3.64 -4.20 -17.91
CA PHE A 281 -3.86 -5.36 -17.05
C PHE A 281 -4.90 -6.31 -17.63
N PHE A 282 -4.98 -7.51 -17.06
CA PHE A 282 -6.07 -8.44 -17.30
C PHE A 282 -7.05 -8.40 -16.13
N ALA A 283 -8.33 -8.61 -16.42
CA ALA A 283 -9.36 -8.63 -15.41
C ALA A 283 -10.45 -9.65 -15.74
N GLU A 284 -11.09 -10.19 -14.70
CA GLU A 284 -12.26 -11.05 -14.82
C GLU A 284 -13.50 -10.35 -14.26
N LYS A 285 -14.62 -10.49 -14.97
CA LYS A 285 -15.96 -10.08 -14.52
C LYS A 285 -16.97 -11.17 -14.87
N LYS A 286 -17.56 -11.79 -13.85
CA LYS A 286 -18.57 -12.85 -13.93
C LYS A 286 -18.17 -13.99 -14.88
N GLY A 287 -16.93 -14.47 -14.80
CA GLY A 287 -16.42 -15.54 -15.67
C GLY A 287 -15.90 -15.07 -17.04
N THR A 288 -15.99 -13.77 -17.36
CA THR A 288 -15.52 -13.21 -18.62
C THR A 288 -14.20 -12.48 -18.43
N TRP A 289 -13.22 -12.79 -19.27
CA TRP A 289 -11.90 -12.17 -19.24
C TRP A 289 -11.80 -10.95 -20.14
N TYR A 290 -11.01 -9.97 -19.70
CA TYR A 290 -10.75 -8.72 -20.41
C TYR A 290 -9.26 -8.41 -20.40
N TYR A 291 -8.77 -7.85 -21.50
CA TYR A 291 -7.58 -7.02 -21.49
C TYR A 291 -8.01 -5.56 -21.39
N VAL A 292 -7.39 -4.79 -20.50
CA VAL A 292 -7.83 -3.44 -20.14
C VAL A 292 -6.65 -2.49 -20.16
N GLU A 293 -6.86 -1.32 -20.75
CA GLU A 293 -5.94 -0.19 -20.71
C GLU A 293 -6.65 1.01 -20.08
N ILE A 294 -6.03 1.60 -19.05
CA ILE A 294 -6.54 2.79 -18.39
C ILE A 294 -5.46 3.84 -18.40
N GLY A 295 -5.74 5.02 -18.96
CA GLY A 295 -4.73 6.05 -19.09
C GLY A 295 -5.26 7.47 -19.23
N ALA A 296 -4.36 8.41 -18.93
CA ALA A 296 -4.48 9.81 -19.29
C ALA A 296 -3.80 10.01 -20.66
N PHE A 297 -4.41 9.44 -21.70
CA PHE A 297 -3.91 9.50 -23.07
C PHE A 297 -3.91 10.94 -23.62
N LYS A 298 -3.00 11.24 -24.54
CA LYS A 298 -2.84 12.57 -25.16
C LYS A 298 -3.73 12.75 -26.37
#